data_AF-A0A1I4C6I4-F1
#
_entry.id   AF-A0A1I4C6I4-F1
#
_cell.length_a   1.000
_cell.length_b   1.000
_cell.length_c   1.000
_cell.angle_alpha   90.00
_cell.angle_beta   90.00
_cell.angle_gamma   90.00
#
_symmetry.space_group_name_H-M   'P 1'
#
loop_
_entity.id
_entity.type
_entity.pdbx_description
1 polymer ?
#
loop_
_entity_poly.entity_id
_entity_poly.type
_entity_poly.pdbx_seq_one_letter_code
_entity_poly.pdbx_strand_id
1 'polypeptide(L)'
;MTRMNELVMFNGKVVCPRCDGNGLLYKAKVTDLGNQMIYICDECEASWQDNIPIRRDTFEDLSTYLEKKGCNYRDAEIVNLGYDWYMNS
;
A
#
# COMPACT_ATOMS: atom_id res chain seq x y z
N MET A 1 -12.99 -23.49 3.02
CA MET A 1 -12.52 -23.00 1.71
C MET A 1 -11.76 -21.71 1.95
N THR A 2 -10.45 -21.79 2.11
CA THR A 2 -9.61 -20.61 2.35
C THR A 2 -9.13 -20.13 0.99
N ARG A 3 -9.77 -19.13 0.38
CA ARG A 3 -9.23 -18.51 -0.84
C ARG A 3 -7.98 -17.73 -0.45
N MET A 4 -6.82 -18.32 -0.71
CA MET A 4 -5.54 -17.63 -0.80
C MET A 4 -5.50 -16.80 -2.08
N ASN A 5 -5.22 -15.50 -1.91
CA ASN A 5 -4.69 -14.52 -2.86
C ASN A 5 -5.34 -14.41 -4.25
N GLU A 6 -6.23 -13.41 -4.42
CA GLU A 6 -6.59 -12.85 -5.73
C GLU A 6 -5.90 -11.49 -5.94
N LEU A 7 -4.59 -11.40 -5.66
CA LEU A 7 -3.84 -10.23 -6.11
C LEU A 7 -3.65 -10.32 -7.62
N VAL A 8 -4.07 -9.28 -8.32
CA VAL A 8 -3.86 -9.14 -9.75
C VAL A 8 -2.46 -8.58 -9.97
N MET A 9 -1.76 -9.11 -10.97
CA MET A 9 -0.38 -8.75 -11.29
C MET A 9 -0.28 -8.22 -12.71
N PHE A 10 0.58 -7.21 -12.92
CA PHE A 10 0.95 -6.68 -14.23
C PHE A 10 2.47 -6.52 -14.29
N ASN A 11 3.13 -7.21 -15.21
CA ASN A 11 4.60 -7.22 -15.35
C ASN A 11 5.35 -7.47 -14.03
N GLY A 12 4.87 -8.45 -13.23
CA GLY A 12 5.50 -8.82 -11.96
C GLY A 12 5.21 -7.88 -10.78
N LYS A 13 4.34 -6.88 -10.97
CA LYS A 13 3.96 -5.90 -9.93
C LYS A 13 2.50 -6.06 -9.54
N VAL A 14 2.18 -5.78 -8.28
CA VAL A 14 0.81 -5.89 -7.76
C VAL A 14 -0.03 -4.71 -8.24
N VAL A 15 -1.18 -5.02 -8.82
CA VAL A 15 -2.15 -4.06 -9.35
C VAL A 15 -3.06 -3.57 -8.21
N CYS A 16 -3.34 -2.27 -8.19
CA CYS A 16 -4.19 -1.67 -7.18
C CYS A 16 -5.66 -2.14 -7.34
N PRO A 17 -6.26 -2.78 -6.30
CA PRO A 17 -7.64 -3.24 -6.37
C PRO A 17 -8.67 -2.10 -6.20
N ARG A 18 -8.23 -0.91 -5.78
CA ARG A 18 -9.13 0.23 -5.52
C ARG A 18 -9.45 1.03 -6.78
N CYS A 19 -8.46 1.33 -7.61
CA CYS A 19 -8.62 2.17 -8.80
C CYS A 19 -8.87 1.36 -10.08
N ASP A 20 -9.51 0.20 -9.94
CA ASP A 20 -9.85 -0.69 -11.06
C ASP A 20 -8.62 -1.07 -11.92
N GLY A 21 -7.48 -1.18 -11.26
CA GLY A 21 -6.21 -1.58 -11.83
C GLY A 21 -5.43 -0.52 -12.62
N ASN A 22 -5.84 0.75 -12.53
CA ASN A 22 -5.12 1.84 -13.19
C ASN A 22 -3.75 2.16 -12.57
N GLY A 23 -3.52 1.76 -11.32
CA GLY A 23 -2.27 1.99 -10.60
C GLY A 23 -1.63 0.71 -10.07
N LEU A 24 -0.37 0.83 -9.65
CA LEU A 24 0.45 -0.23 -9.09
C LEU A 24 0.75 0.04 -7.62
N LEU A 25 0.92 -1.03 -6.85
CA LEU A 25 1.26 -0.93 -5.43
C LEU A 25 2.77 -1.00 -5.23
N TYR A 26 3.35 0.05 -4.66
CA TYR A 26 4.72 0.02 -4.15
C TYR A 26 4.72 -0.22 -2.65
N LYS A 27 5.79 -0.84 -2.15
CA LYS A 27 6.07 -0.93 -0.72
C LYS A 27 6.71 0.36 -0.26
N ALA A 28 6.27 0.87 0.88
CA ALA A 28 6.79 2.10 1.45
C ALA A 28 7.09 1.91 2.94
N LYS A 29 8.00 2.72 3.45
CA LYS A 29 8.33 2.81 4.87
C LYS A 29 8.05 4.23 5.35
N VAL A 30 7.20 4.37 6.36
CA VAL A 30 6.94 5.64 7.05
C VAL A 30 7.86 5.72 8.27
N THR A 31 8.91 6.52 8.20
CA THR A 31 9.96 6.59 9.24
C THR A 31 9.44 7.25 10.51
N ASP A 32 8.64 8.32 10.38
CA ASP A 32 8.02 9.06 11.51
C ASP A 32 7.10 8.20 12.39
N LEU A 33 6.58 7.11 11.82
CA LEU A 33 5.68 6.18 12.51
C LEU A 33 6.40 4.93 13.02
N GLY A 34 7.69 5.06 13.36
CA GLY A 34 8.50 3.94 13.87
C GLY A 34 8.86 2.93 12.79
N ASN A 35 9.14 3.40 11.57
CA ASN A 35 9.47 2.57 10.40
C ASN A 35 8.34 1.61 9.97
N GLN A 36 7.08 2.06 10.05
CA GLN A 36 5.95 1.24 9.62
C GLN A 36 6.00 0.96 8.12
N MET A 37 5.81 -0.31 7.77
CA MET A 37 5.71 -0.77 6.38
C MET A 37 4.26 -0.71 5.93
N ILE A 38 4.02 -0.09 4.79
CA ILE A 38 2.72 0.01 4.14
C ILE A 38 2.86 -0.22 2.63
N TYR A 39 1.75 -0.48 1.97
CA TYR A 39 1.64 -0.55 0.52
C TYR A 39 0.80 0.62 0.04
N ILE A 40 1.24 1.32 -1.00
CA ILE A 40 0.60 2.54 -1.50
C ILE A 40 0.40 2.41 -3.01
N CYS A 41 -0.78 2.81 -3.48
CA CYS A 41 -1.05 2.97 -4.90
C CYS A 41 -0.42 4.27 -5.43
N ASP A 42 0.32 4.18 -6.54
CA ASP A 42 0.95 5.32 -7.22
C ASP A 42 -0.03 6.28 -7.92
N GLU A 43 -1.26 5.84 -8.20
CA GLU A 43 -2.26 6.66 -8.89
C GLU A 43 -3.32 7.28 -7.97
N CYS A 44 -3.81 6.52 -6.98
CA CYS A 44 -4.98 6.93 -6.18
C CYS A 44 -4.71 7.08 -4.69
N GLU A 45 -3.46 6.90 -4.25
CA GLU A 45 -3.02 7.03 -2.85
C GLU A 45 -3.77 6.13 -1.84
N ALA A 46 -4.53 5.15 -2.32
CA ALA A 46 -5.05 4.08 -1.49
C ALA A 46 -3.87 3.32 -0.85
N SER A 47 -4.01 3.01 0.43
CA SER A 47 -2.95 2.41 1.24
C SER A 47 -3.44 1.21 2.05
N TRP A 48 -2.52 0.29 2.33
CA TRP A 48 -2.74 -0.90 3.15
C TRP A 48 -1.57 -1.09 4.11
N GLN A 49 -1.87 -1.40 5.36
CA GLN A 49 -0.86 -1.81 6.34
C GLN A 49 -0.35 -3.22 6.03
N ASP A 50 0.90 -3.53 6.38
CA ASP A 50 1.54 -4.82 6.07
C ASP A 50 0.79 -6.06 6.58
N ASN A 51 0.03 -5.91 7.66
CA ASN A 51 -0.77 -6.97 8.28
C ASN A 51 -2.24 -7.02 7.80
N ILE A 52 -2.65 -6.15 6.87
CA ILE A 52 -4.01 -6.09 6.34
C ILE A 52 -4.04 -6.67 4.92
N PRO A 53 -4.97 -7.60 4.61
CA PRO A 53 -5.10 -8.11 3.25
C PRO A 53 -5.35 -6.99 2.24
N ILE A 54 -4.60 -6.96 1.14
CA ILE A 54 -4.78 -5.99 0.06
C ILE A 54 -6.04 -6.36 -0.74
N ARG A 55 -7.11 -5.59 -0.54
CA ARG A 55 -8.40 -5.74 -1.22
C ARG A 55 -9.09 -4.38 -1.35
N ARG A 56 -10.13 -4.31 -2.20
CA ARG A 56 -10.92 -3.09 -2.43
C ARG A 56 -11.68 -2.62 -1.19
N ASP A 57 -11.97 -3.50 -0.23
CA ASP A 57 -12.77 -3.22 0.97
C ASP A 57 -11.93 -2.92 2.22
N THR A 58 -10.60 -3.05 2.14
CA THR A 58 -9.67 -2.92 3.29
C THR A 58 -8.69 -1.75 3.16
N PHE A 59 -8.79 -0.97 2.09
CA PHE A 59 -7.91 0.18 1.86
C PHE A 59 -8.28 1.33 2.79
N GLU A 60 -7.30 2.20 3.01
CA GLU A 60 -7.46 3.50 3.63
C GLU A 60 -6.76 4.55 2.76
N ASP A 61 -7.34 5.73 2.60
CA ASP A 61 -6.65 6.84 1.92
C ASP A 61 -5.38 7.20 2.73
N LEU A 62 -4.24 7.34 2.06
CA LEU A 62 -2.94 7.56 2.71
C LEU A 62 -2.96 8.74 3.70
N SER A 63 -3.63 9.85 3.34
CA SER A 63 -3.82 10.99 4.23
C SER A 63 -4.57 10.63 5.50
N THR A 64 -5.66 9.88 5.39
CA THR A 64 -6.46 9.40 6.54
C THR A 64 -5.64 8.47 7.43
N TYR A 65 -4.85 7.57 6.83
CA TYR A 65 -3.97 6.67 7.56
C TYR A 65 -2.94 7.45 8.39
N LEU A 66 -2.25 8.42 7.78
CA LEU A 66 -1.23 9.23 8.44
C LEU A 66 -1.85 10.08 9.56
N GLU A 67 -2.99 10.74 9.30
CA GLU A 67 -3.67 11.58 10.29
C GLU A 67 -4.10 10.79 11.52
N LYS A 68 -4.63 9.57 11.34
CA LYS A 68 -4.98 8.65 12.44
C LYS A 68 -3.79 8.26 13.30
N LYS A 69 -2.58 8.32 12.73
CA LYS A 69 -1.32 8.04 13.42
C LYS A 69 -0.64 9.29 13.96
N GLY A 70 -1.29 10.46 13.84
CA GLY A 70 -0.77 11.74 14.31
C GLY A 70 0.31 12.34 13.40
N CYS A 71 0.38 11.91 12.14
CA CYS A 71 1.33 12.39 11.15
C CYS A 71 0.59 13.16 10.05
N ASN A 72 1.07 14.36 9.71
CA ASN A 72 0.50 15.12 8.59
C ASN A 72 1.12 14.62 7.28
N TYR A 73 0.30 14.44 6.24
CA TYR A 73 0.78 14.03 4.92
C TYR A 73 1.96 14.90 4.40
N ARG A 74 1.94 16.20 4.65
CA ARG A 74 2.98 17.14 4.17
C ARG A 74 4.33 16.97 4.87
N ASP A 75 4.30 16.50 6.12
CA ASP A 75 5.48 16.36 6.96
C ASP A 75 5.96 14.90 7.00
N ALA A 76 5.14 13.96 6.52
CA ALA A 76 5.40 12.54 6.55
C ALA A 76 6.63 12.17 5.72
N GLU A 77 7.64 11.60 6.36
CA GLU A 77 8.77 11.01 5.67
C GLU A 77 8.42 9.57 5.22
N ILE A 78 8.04 9.46 3.94
CA ILE A 78 7.67 8.21 3.27
C ILE A 78 8.77 7.80 2.30
N VAL A 79 9.46 6.72 2.62
CA VAL A 79 10.51 6.14 1.77
C VAL A 79 9.91 5.07 0.86
N ASN A 80 9.94 5.29 -0.46
CA ASN A 80 9.53 4.30 -1.46
C ASN A 80 10.59 3.18 -1.54
N LEU A 81 10.17 1.94 -1.30
CA LEU A 81 11.01 0.73 -1.34
C LEU A 81 10.84 -0.08 -2.64
N GLY A 82 10.04 0.40 -3.59
CA GLY A 82 9.84 -0.20 -4.90
C GLY A 82 8.62 -1.11 -5.01
N TYR A 83 8.45 -1.69 -6.22
CA TYR A 83 7.28 -2.49 -6.60
C TYR A 83 7.52 -4.00 -6.55
N ASP A 84 8.77 -4.44 -6.42
CA ASP A 84 9.19 -5.84 -6.55
C ASP A 84 9.11 -6.60 -5.20
N TRP A 85 8.17 -6.21 -4.34
CA TRP A 85 8.00 -6.75 -2.99
C TRP A 85 7.23 -8.08 -2.96
N TYR A 86 6.47 -8.39 -4.01
CA TYR A 86 5.70 -9.64 -4.12
C TYR A 86 6.46 -10.77 -4.80
N MET A 87 7.51 -10.45 -5.56
CA MET A 87 8.31 -11.45 -6.30
C MET A 87 9.36 -12.14 -5.43
N ASN A 88 9.54 -11.71 -4.18
CA ASN A 88 10.56 -12.19 -3.23
C ASN A 88 9.97 -12.93 -2.01
N SER A 89 8.68 -13.32 -2.05
CA SER A 89 8.00 -14.08 -0.97
C SER A 89 7.94 -15.57 -1.22
#